data_AF-A0ABD2X278-F1
#
_entry.id   AF-A0ABD2X278-F1
#
_cell.length_a   1.000
_cell.length_b   1.000
_cell.length_c   1.000
_cell.angle_alpha   90.00
_cell.angle_beta   90.00
_cell.angle_gamma   90.00
#
_symmetry.space_group_name_H-M   'P 1'
#
loop_
_entity.id
_entity.type
_entity.pdbx_description
1 polymer ?
#
loop_
_entity_poly.entity_id
_entity_poly.type
_entity_poly.pdbx_seq_one_letter_code
_entity_poly.pdbx_strand_id
1 'polypeptide(L)'
;MTNFESSCPTALSLADIKQASKTDKEINLVREGLYNNHWIQDVNSYRIFESELCFEDKILLRGHKIVIPEALRSRVLEAAHEGHPGIVSMKARLRTKVWGPKIDREAENFVKCCKGCTLVSAPNLPHPMKRRSLPTKAWTEVAIDYLGPLPSKHYLFVIVDYFSRYKEIKVMTSITASETIKVLKEIFSRLGTPWSITADNAKQLKDCREFDASCLEYDIHLEHTIPYWPQMNGEVERQNRDILKRLKISQLQKPDWKDDLFKYLMMYNSTPHSTTEKSPSELFYNRLFRDELPSAMNIENDRVMVDLEVQDKDFEMKMKGSEYGDRKRRAKENDLRIGEKVYVQNDETGLQQRRNVVHLKRVEGKWTVCEKENQENHN
;
A
#
# COMPACT_ATOMS: atom_id res chain seq x y z
N MET A 1 22.09 -25.71 26.32
CA MET A 1 21.64 -26.97 26.96
C MET A 1 21.31 -26.65 28.41
N THR A 2 20.05 -26.38 28.71
CA THR A 2 19.56 -26.18 30.08
C THR A 2 18.78 -27.42 30.49
N ASN A 3 19.26 -28.12 31.52
CA ASN A 3 18.66 -29.34 32.06
C ASN A 3 17.18 -29.09 32.42
N PHE A 4 16.26 -29.62 31.61
CA PHE A 4 14.90 -29.87 32.04
C PHE A 4 14.90 -31.23 32.71
N GLU A 5 15.20 -31.25 34.00
CA GLU A 5 14.78 -32.38 34.83
C GLU A 5 13.25 -32.38 34.81
N SER A 6 12.69 -33.29 34.04
CA SER A 6 11.31 -33.74 34.15
C SER A 6 11.13 -34.42 35.51
N SER A 7 11.06 -33.64 36.58
CA SER A 7 10.71 -34.14 37.90
C SER A 7 9.21 -34.45 37.89
N CYS A 8 8.88 -35.74 37.79
CA CYS A 8 7.51 -36.20 38.03
C CYS A 8 7.03 -35.65 39.39
N PRO A 9 5.85 -35.01 39.44
CA PRO A 9 5.37 -34.42 40.69
C PRO A 9 5.27 -35.52 41.77
N THR A 10 6.01 -35.34 42.86
CA THR A 10 6.00 -36.30 43.97
C THR A 10 4.63 -36.28 44.65
N ALA A 11 4.01 -37.45 44.80
CA ALA A 11 2.70 -37.60 45.42
C ALA A 11 2.63 -36.90 46.79
N LEU A 12 1.56 -36.13 47.00
CA LEU A 12 1.28 -35.46 48.28
C LEU A 12 0.60 -36.45 49.22
N SER A 13 1.21 -36.72 50.36
CA SER A 13 0.61 -37.58 51.38
C SER A 13 -0.34 -36.78 52.28
N LEU A 14 -1.32 -37.45 52.89
CA LEU A 14 -2.18 -36.83 53.91
C LEU A 14 -1.36 -36.34 55.12
N ALA A 15 -0.21 -36.96 55.40
CA ALA A 15 0.69 -36.53 56.47
C ALA A 15 1.31 -35.15 56.16
N ASP A 16 1.70 -34.91 54.90
CA ASP A 16 2.23 -33.61 54.45
C ASP A 16 1.18 -32.51 54.59
N ILE A 17 -0.07 -32.82 54.21
CA ILE A 17 -1.19 -31.90 54.34
C ILE A 17 -1.44 -31.59 55.81
N LYS A 18 -1.51 -32.60 56.68
CA LYS A 18 -1.67 -32.41 58.14
C LYS A 18 -0.57 -31.53 58.72
N GLN A 19 0.68 -31.71 58.29
CA GLN A 19 1.79 -30.92 58.81
C GLN A 19 1.72 -29.48 58.32
N ALA A 20 1.46 -29.26 57.04
CA ALA A 20 1.32 -27.93 56.46
C ALA A 20 0.11 -27.17 57.03
N SER A 21 -1.03 -27.83 57.24
CA SER A 21 -2.24 -27.25 57.83
C SER A 21 -2.03 -26.74 59.26
N LYS A 22 -1.10 -27.33 60.05
CA LYS A 22 -0.81 -26.84 61.41
C LYS A 22 -0.16 -25.46 61.39
N THR A 23 0.72 -25.21 60.44
CA THR A 23 1.52 -23.98 60.34
C THR A 23 0.88 -22.93 59.44
N ASP A 24 -0.18 -23.30 58.71
CA ASP A 24 -0.87 -22.42 57.77
C ASP A 24 -1.70 -21.36 58.50
N LYS A 25 -1.43 -20.10 58.18
CA LYS A 25 -2.08 -18.95 58.83
C LYS A 25 -3.56 -18.86 58.45
N GLU A 26 -3.91 -19.06 57.18
CA GLU A 26 -5.30 -18.97 56.70
C GLU A 26 -6.15 -20.07 57.33
N ILE A 27 -5.67 -21.32 57.33
CA ILE A 27 -6.40 -22.47 57.90
C ILE A 27 -6.62 -22.29 59.40
N ASN A 28 -5.62 -21.78 60.13
CA ASN A 28 -5.77 -21.52 61.56
C ASN A 28 -6.79 -20.41 61.86
N LEU A 29 -6.83 -19.35 61.04
CA LEU A 29 -7.83 -18.29 61.16
C LEU A 29 -9.25 -18.80 60.83
N VAL A 30 -9.40 -19.69 59.85
CA VAL A 30 -10.68 -20.34 59.54
C VAL A 30 -11.13 -21.23 60.71
N ARG A 31 -10.20 -21.91 61.39
CA ARG A 31 -10.49 -22.70 62.60
C ARG A 31 -11.07 -21.84 63.73
N GLU A 32 -10.48 -20.68 63.97
CA GLU A 32 -11.00 -19.73 64.97
C GLU A 32 -12.36 -19.16 64.58
N GLY A 33 -12.57 -18.87 63.30
CA GLY A 33 -13.86 -18.48 62.74
C GLY A 33 -14.96 -19.51 63.01
N LEU A 34 -14.69 -20.78 62.69
CA LEU A 34 -15.67 -21.88 62.79
C LEU A 34 -16.03 -22.25 64.23
N TYR A 35 -15.05 -22.31 65.14
CA TYR A 35 -15.30 -22.80 66.51
C TYR A 35 -15.54 -21.69 67.53
N ASN A 36 -14.99 -20.49 67.31
CA ASN A 36 -15.10 -19.37 68.25
C ASN A 36 -15.96 -18.21 67.70
N ASN A 37 -16.60 -18.38 66.53
CA ASN A 37 -17.39 -17.37 65.84
C ASN A 37 -16.63 -16.05 65.60
N HIS A 38 -15.30 -16.13 65.44
CA HIS A 38 -14.42 -14.98 65.27
C HIS A 38 -13.86 -14.92 63.85
N TRP A 39 -14.67 -14.39 62.92
CA TRP A 39 -14.31 -14.28 61.51
C TRP A 39 -13.62 -12.94 61.20
N ILE A 40 -12.35 -12.98 60.78
CA ILE A 40 -11.56 -11.82 60.34
C ILE A 40 -11.74 -11.60 58.83
N GLN A 41 -11.59 -10.35 58.36
CA GLN A 41 -11.80 -9.98 56.95
C GLN A 41 -11.01 -10.83 55.94
N ASP A 42 -9.78 -11.22 56.27
CA ASP A 42 -8.88 -11.96 55.38
C ASP A 42 -9.38 -13.37 55.03
N VAL A 43 -10.24 -13.96 55.87
CA VAL A 43 -10.82 -15.30 55.67
C VAL A 43 -12.30 -15.28 55.31
N ASN A 44 -12.87 -14.11 54.98
CA ASN A 44 -14.28 -14.00 54.57
C ASN A 44 -14.65 -14.85 53.34
N SER A 45 -13.68 -15.15 52.47
CA SER A 45 -13.88 -16.04 51.32
C SER A 45 -14.22 -17.49 51.73
N TYR A 46 -13.86 -17.88 52.95
CA TYR A 46 -14.19 -19.18 53.55
C TYR A 46 -15.55 -19.12 54.28
N ARG A 47 -15.88 -17.99 54.93
CA ARG A 47 -17.11 -17.79 55.71
C ARG A 47 -18.39 -18.09 54.92
N ILE A 48 -18.43 -17.78 53.62
CA ILE A 48 -19.59 -18.07 52.76
C ILE A 48 -19.92 -19.57 52.73
N PHE A 49 -18.93 -20.43 53.00
CA PHE A 49 -19.05 -21.88 53.02
C PHE A 49 -19.01 -22.45 54.43
N GLU A 50 -19.23 -21.65 55.47
CA GLU A 50 -19.17 -22.05 56.89
C GLU A 50 -19.96 -23.34 57.17
N SER A 51 -21.17 -23.49 56.62
CA SER A 51 -22.00 -24.69 56.77
C SER A 51 -21.45 -25.96 56.10
N GLU A 52 -20.49 -25.82 55.18
CA GLU A 52 -19.85 -26.91 54.45
C GLU A 52 -18.43 -27.23 54.99
N LEU A 53 -17.89 -26.41 55.89
CA LEU A 53 -16.53 -26.55 56.39
C LEU A 53 -16.47 -27.38 57.68
N CYS A 54 -15.54 -28.31 57.74
CA CYS A 54 -15.25 -29.08 58.95
C CYS A 54 -13.76 -29.39 59.09
N PHE A 55 -13.30 -29.63 60.32
CA PHE A 55 -11.96 -30.14 60.57
C PHE A 55 -12.02 -31.64 60.85
N GLU A 56 -11.25 -32.41 60.09
CA GLU A 56 -11.01 -33.82 60.34
C GLU A 56 -9.50 -34.02 60.52
N ASP A 57 -9.10 -34.46 61.72
CA ASP A 57 -7.73 -34.89 61.98
C ASP A 57 -6.65 -33.84 61.60
N LYS A 58 -6.96 -32.56 61.91
CA LYS A 58 -6.20 -31.32 61.62
C LYS A 58 -6.17 -30.88 60.16
N ILE A 59 -6.96 -31.49 59.29
CA ILE A 59 -7.17 -31.08 57.90
C ILE A 59 -8.50 -30.32 57.83
N LEU A 60 -8.49 -29.17 57.16
CA LEU A 60 -9.71 -28.44 56.83
C LEU A 60 -10.33 -29.05 55.57
N LEU A 61 -11.61 -29.41 55.67
CA LEU A 61 -12.40 -29.98 54.59
C LEU A 61 -13.56 -29.04 54.23
N ARG A 62 -13.94 -29.05 52.96
CA ARG A 62 -15.20 -28.49 52.45
C ARG A 62 -16.02 -29.63 51.86
N GLY A 63 -17.04 -30.10 52.57
CA GLY A 63 -17.70 -31.37 52.25
C GLY A 63 -16.69 -32.52 52.27
N HIS A 64 -16.45 -33.16 51.12
CA HIS A 64 -15.46 -34.24 50.96
C HIS A 64 -14.12 -33.77 50.37
N LYS A 65 -13.92 -32.46 50.17
CA LYS A 65 -12.76 -31.91 49.47
C LYS A 65 -11.76 -31.31 50.46
N ILE A 66 -10.48 -31.58 50.23
CA ILE A 66 -9.41 -31.05 51.08
C ILE A 66 -9.17 -29.58 50.75
N VAL A 67 -9.19 -28.72 51.77
CA VAL A 67 -8.77 -27.33 51.62
C VAL A 67 -7.24 -27.26 51.62
N ILE A 68 -6.66 -26.81 50.52
CA ILE A 68 -5.21 -26.87 50.32
C ILE A 68 -4.50 -25.74 51.10
N PRO A 69 -3.54 -26.07 51.98
CA PRO A 69 -2.65 -25.08 52.60
C PRO A 69 -1.88 -24.30 51.54
N GLU A 70 -1.61 -23.03 51.79
CA GLU A 70 -0.93 -22.12 50.86
C GLU A 70 0.41 -22.72 50.36
N ALA A 71 1.19 -23.28 51.28
CA ALA A 71 2.48 -23.89 51.00
C ALA A 71 2.43 -25.09 50.03
N LEU A 72 1.26 -25.75 49.89
CA LEU A 72 1.09 -26.94 49.04
C LEU A 72 0.37 -26.63 47.72
N ARG A 73 -0.14 -25.40 47.51
CA ARG A 73 -0.91 -25.04 46.31
C ARG A 73 -0.13 -25.27 45.02
N SER A 74 1.13 -24.83 44.94
CA SER A 74 1.97 -25.04 43.74
C SER A 74 2.12 -26.53 43.39
N ARG A 75 2.43 -27.36 44.39
CA ARG A 75 2.60 -28.81 44.20
C ARG A 75 1.30 -29.49 43.75
N VAL A 76 0.15 -29.05 44.26
CA VAL A 76 -1.14 -29.58 43.82
C VAL A 76 -1.43 -29.18 42.37
N LEU A 77 -1.09 -27.95 41.96
CA LEU A 77 -1.25 -27.49 40.58
C LEU A 77 -0.31 -28.24 39.64
N GLU A 78 0.95 -28.46 40.02
CA GLU A 78 1.91 -29.28 39.26
C GLU A 78 1.39 -30.72 39.07
N ALA A 79 0.93 -31.36 40.14
CA ALA A 79 0.35 -32.70 40.07
C ALA A 79 -0.95 -32.76 39.24
N ALA A 80 -1.78 -31.72 39.31
CA ALA A 80 -2.99 -31.64 38.50
C ALA A 80 -2.70 -31.38 37.02
N HIS A 81 -1.61 -30.69 36.70
CA HIS A 81 -1.14 -30.40 35.34
C HIS A 81 -0.28 -31.52 34.73
N GLU A 82 0.03 -32.57 35.49
CA GLU A 82 0.67 -33.77 34.94
C GLU A 82 -0.13 -34.31 33.75
N GLY A 83 0.55 -34.53 32.62
CA GLY A 83 -0.08 -34.90 31.34
C GLY A 83 -0.61 -33.73 30.51
N HIS A 84 -0.29 -32.48 30.88
CA HIS A 84 -0.67 -31.24 30.18
C HIS A 84 -2.18 -31.11 29.84
N PRO A 85 -3.10 -31.37 30.79
CA PRO A 85 -4.52 -31.18 30.54
C PRO A 85 -4.83 -29.70 30.28
N GLY A 86 -5.75 -29.44 29.35
CA GLY A 86 -6.29 -28.11 29.13
C GLY A 86 -7.00 -27.55 30.38
N ILE A 87 -7.21 -26.23 30.40
CA ILE A 87 -7.77 -25.49 31.54
C ILE A 87 -9.04 -26.16 32.11
N VAL A 88 -9.97 -26.55 31.24
CA VAL A 88 -11.26 -27.14 31.65
C VAL A 88 -11.04 -28.48 32.37
N SER A 89 -10.22 -29.36 31.79
CA SER A 89 -9.91 -30.68 32.35
C SER A 89 -9.14 -30.57 33.66
N MET A 90 -8.18 -29.64 33.76
CA MET A 90 -7.42 -29.41 34.99
C MET A 90 -8.33 -28.94 36.14
N LYS A 91 -9.23 -27.98 35.88
CA LYS A 91 -10.23 -27.52 36.86
C LYS A 91 -11.16 -28.65 37.29
N ALA A 92 -11.66 -29.45 36.35
CA ALA A 92 -12.52 -30.59 36.65
C ALA A 92 -11.80 -31.59 37.57
N ARG A 93 -10.53 -31.93 37.27
CA ARG A 93 -9.69 -32.81 38.10
C ARG A 93 -9.52 -32.26 39.52
N LEU A 94 -9.16 -30.98 39.67
CA LEU A 94 -8.99 -30.33 40.98
C LEU A 94 -10.28 -30.38 41.80
N ARG A 95 -11.41 -30.02 41.20
CA ARG A 95 -12.74 -29.96 41.85
C ARG A 95 -13.22 -31.31 42.39
N THR A 96 -12.63 -32.43 41.97
CA THR A 96 -12.97 -33.77 42.51
C THR A 96 -12.33 -34.08 43.86
N LYS A 97 -11.22 -33.42 44.21
CA LYS A 97 -10.40 -33.81 45.39
C LYS A 97 -10.10 -32.65 46.33
N VAL A 98 -9.92 -31.46 45.79
CA VAL A 98 -9.38 -30.32 46.53
C VAL A 98 -10.22 -29.07 46.33
N TRP A 99 -10.09 -28.15 47.28
CA TRP A 99 -10.73 -26.86 47.26
C TRP A 99 -9.79 -25.78 47.79
N GLY A 100 -9.99 -24.54 47.33
CA GLY A 100 -9.29 -23.37 47.85
C GLY A 100 -9.87 -22.10 47.23
N PRO A 101 -9.72 -20.94 47.90
CA PRO A 101 -10.11 -19.69 47.31
C PRO A 101 -9.31 -19.45 46.03
N LYS A 102 -9.98 -19.06 44.94
CA LYS A 102 -9.37 -18.70 43.65
C LYS A 102 -8.57 -19.83 42.96
N ILE A 103 -8.69 -21.09 43.38
CA ILE A 103 -7.97 -22.24 42.79
C ILE A 103 -8.20 -22.38 41.28
N ASP A 104 -9.39 -22.06 40.79
CA ASP A 104 -9.69 -22.06 39.35
C ASP A 104 -8.85 -21.03 38.58
N ARG A 105 -8.63 -19.85 39.16
CA ARG A 105 -7.80 -18.78 38.57
C ARG A 105 -6.33 -19.16 38.61
N GLU A 106 -5.89 -19.79 39.69
CA GLU A 106 -4.53 -20.31 39.81
C GLU A 106 -4.26 -21.41 38.77
N ALA A 107 -5.21 -22.33 38.56
CA ALA A 107 -5.12 -23.36 37.52
C ALA A 107 -5.08 -22.77 36.10
N GLU A 108 -5.90 -21.74 35.80
CA GLU A 108 -5.83 -21.03 34.51
C GLU A 108 -4.45 -20.42 34.27
N ASN A 109 -3.92 -19.70 35.25
CA ASN A 109 -2.62 -19.06 35.15
C ASN A 109 -1.51 -20.10 34.98
N PHE A 110 -1.58 -21.22 35.72
CA PHE A 110 -0.62 -22.30 35.62
C PHE A 110 -0.55 -22.88 34.20
N VAL A 111 -1.69 -23.19 33.59
CA VAL A 111 -1.75 -23.69 32.21
C VAL A 111 -1.24 -22.65 31.20
N LYS A 112 -1.59 -21.37 31.38
CA LYS A 112 -1.15 -20.27 30.51
C LYS A 112 0.37 -20.02 30.58
N CYS A 113 0.98 -20.25 31.74
CA CYS A 113 2.42 -20.10 31.96
C CYS A 113 3.21 -21.36 31.57
N CYS A 114 2.56 -22.48 31.31
CA CYS A 114 3.23 -23.71 30.89
C CYS A 114 3.77 -23.58 29.47
N LYS A 115 5.10 -23.51 29.33
CA LYS A 115 5.80 -23.38 28.03
C LYS A 115 5.34 -24.42 27.00
N GLY A 116 5.19 -25.68 27.41
CA GLY A 116 4.73 -26.76 26.54
C GLY A 116 3.33 -26.49 25.99
N CYS A 117 2.38 -26.14 26.86
CA CYS A 117 1.01 -25.81 26.46
C CYS A 117 0.95 -24.54 25.60
N THR A 118 1.73 -23.51 25.91
CA THR A 118 1.77 -22.26 25.13
C THR A 118 2.29 -22.50 23.72
N LEU A 119 3.33 -23.33 23.54
CA LEU A 119 3.94 -23.59 22.24
C LEU A 119 3.03 -24.37 21.28
N VAL A 120 2.16 -25.23 21.79
CA VAL A 120 1.24 -26.04 20.98
C VAL A 120 -0.17 -25.44 20.87
N SER A 121 -0.43 -24.32 21.55
CA SER A 121 -1.71 -23.63 21.48
C SER A 121 -1.93 -23.03 20.08
N ALA A 122 -3.19 -23.02 19.62
CA ALA A 122 -3.53 -22.39 18.35
C ALA A 122 -3.13 -20.90 18.35
N PRO A 123 -2.61 -20.35 17.23
CA PRO A 123 -2.33 -18.93 17.12
C PRO A 123 -3.60 -18.12 17.39
N ASN A 124 -3.44 -16.91 17.93
CA ASN A 124 -4.54 -15.96 18.02
C ASN A 124 -5.14 -15.71 16.64
N LEU A 125 -6.47 -15.49 16.59
CA LEU A 125 -7.16 -15.07 15.38
C LEU A 125 -6.49 -13.80 14.81
N PRO A 126 -6.35 -13.69 13.48
CA PRO A 126 -5.73 -12.52 12.87
C PRO A 126 -6.54 -11.25 13.19
N HIS A 127 -5.84 -10.13 13.32
CA HIS A 127 -6.48 -8.83 13.51
C HIS A 127 -7.38 -8.46 12.31
N PRO A 128 -8.45 -7.67 12.51
CA PRO A 128 -9.26 -7.15 11.43
C PRO A 128 -8.43 -6.39 10.39
N MET A 129 -8.72 -6.58 9.10
CA MET A 129 -8.00 -5.92 8.01
C MET A 129 -8.17 -4.39 8.09
N LYS A 130 -7.05 -3.67 8.17
CA LYS A 130 -7.02 -2.21 7.97
C LYS A 130 -6.75 -1.92 6.48
N ARG A 131 -7.63 -1.14 5.85
CA ARG A 131 -7.43 -0.66 4.47
C ARG A 131 -6.67 0.67 4.51
N ARG A 132 -5.71 0.87 3.62
CA ARG A 132 -5.05 2.18 3.40
C ARG A 132 -6.10 3.16 2.86
N SER A 133 -6.10 4.40 3.35
CA SER A 133 -6.92 5.47 2.78
C SER A 133 -6.45 5.80 1.36
N LEU A 134 -7.37 6.09 0.46
CA LEU A 134 -7.00 6.58 -0.87
C LEU A 134 -6.35 7.97 -0.72
N PRO A 135 -5.22 8.25 -1.39
CA PRO A 135 -4.62 9.58 -1.40
C PRO A 135 -5.59 10.63 -1.98
N THR A 136 -5.33 11.91 -1.73
CA THR A 136 -6.21 13.00 -2.19
C THR A 136 -5.97 13.44 -3.63
N LYS A 137 -4.75 13.22 -4.16
CA LYS A 137 -4.36 13.65 -5.50
C LYS A 137 -3.53 12.59 -6.22
N ALA A 138 -3.62 12.58 -7.54
CA ALA A 138 -2.75 11.79 -8.41
C ALA A 138 -1.27 12.11 -8.15
N TRP A 139 -0.42 11.09 -8.29
CA TRP A 139 1.04 11.16 -8.20
C TRP A 139 1.58 11.63 -6.85
N THR A 140 0.78 11.54 -5.78
CA THR A 140 1.23 11.85 -4.41
C THR A 140 1.94 10.65 -3.80
N GLU A 141 1.27 9.50 -3.81
CA GLU A 141 1.80 8.24 -3.31
C GLU A 141 1.80 7.24 -4.45
N VAL A 142 2.96 6.62 -4.70
CA VAL A 142 3.11 5.60 -5.73
C VAL A 142 3.67 4.32 -5.14
N ALA A 143 3.32 3.18 -5.73
CA ALA A 143 3.94 1.90 -5.43
C ALA A 143 4.85 1.48 -6.57
N ILE A 144 6.00 0.88 -6.26
CA ILE A 144 6.90 0.29 -7.25
C ILE A 144 7.00 -1.22 -7.03
N ASP A 145 7.03 -1.97 -8.14
CA ASP A 145 7.13 -3.42 -8.12
C ASP A 145 7.91 -3.95 -9.34
N TYR A 146 8.48 -5.14 -9.20
CA TYR A 146 9.16 -5.86 -10.27
C TYR A 146 8.39 -7.11 -10.66
N LEU A 147 8.05 -7.23 -11.94
CA LEU A 147 7.49 -8.45 -12.49
C LEU A 147 8.52 -9.17 -13.35
N GLY A 148 8.83 -10.41 -12.98
CA GLY A 148 9.71 -11.27 -13.77
C GLY A 148 10.59 -12.21 -12.93
N PRO A 149 11.59 -12.84 -13.56
CA PRO A 149 11.92 -12.72 -14.99
C PRO A 149 10.81 -13.29 -15.88
N LEU A 150 10.50 -12.60 -16.97
CA LEU A 150 9.67 -13.14 -18.04
C LEU A 150 10.45 -14.24 -18.80
N PRO A 151 9.79 -15.12 -19.57
CA PRO A 151 10.46 -16.12 -20.41
C PRO A 151 11.52 -15.55 -21.35
N SER A 152 11.37 -14.28 -21.76
CA SER A 152 12.35 -13.52 -22.55
C SER A 152 13.56 -13.01 -21.76
N LYS A 153 13.69 -13.35 -20.47
CA LYS A 153 14.69 -12.83 -19.52
C LYS A 153 14.59 -11.32 -19.23
N HIS A 154 13.50 -10.69 -19.63
CA HIS A 154 13.21 -9.30 -19.30
C HIS A 154 12.46 -9.20 -17.96
N TYR A 155 12.58 -8.06 -17.32
CA TYR A 155 11.80 -7.66 -16.15
C TYR A 155 10.89 -6.49 -16.53
N LEU A 156 9.76 -6.36 -15.87
CA LEU A 156 8.93 -5.18 -15.93
C LEU A 156 9.07 -4.44 -14.61
N PHE A 157 9.47 -3.19 -14.68
CA PHE A 157 9.38 -2.26 -13.56
C PHE A 157 8.04 -1.53 -13.68
N VAL A 158 7.19 -1.71 -12.68
CA VAL A 158 5.82 -1.20 -12.66
C VAL A 158 5.73 -0.16 -11.56
N ILE A 159 5.28 1.04 -11.91
CA ILE A 159 4.87 2.08 -10.97
C ILE A 159 3.36 2.22 -11.04
N VAL A 160 2.72 2.14 -9.89
CA VAL A 160 1.26 2.28 -9.75
C VAL A 160 0.96 3.51 -8.90
N ASP A 161 0.20 4.44 -9.44
CA ASP A 161 -0.33 5.56 -8.68
C ASP A 161 -1.49 5.09 -7.79
N TYR A 162 -1.42 5.35 -6.48
CA TYR A 162 -2.46 4.88 -5.57
C TYR A 162 -3.80 5.60 -5.78
N PHE A 163 -3.83 6.86 -6.19
CA PHE A 163 -5.09 7.58 -6.37
C PHE A 163 -5.83 7.15 -7.64
N SER A 164 -5.19 7.31 -8.80
CA SER A 164 -5.78 7.08 -10.12
C SER A 164 -5.75 5.62 -10.56
N ARG A 165 -4.90 4.79 -9.94
CA ARG A 165 -4.56 3.43 -10.41
C ARG A 165 -3.85 3.41 -11.76
N TYR A 166 -3.31 4.55 -12.19
CA TYR A 166 -2.51 4.66 -13.40
C TYR A 166 -1.23 3.83 -13.28
N LYS A 167 -0.87 3.15 -14.38
CA LYS A 167 0.29 2.27 -14.45
C LYS A 167 1.31 2.82 -15.43
N GLU A 168 2.50 3.10 -14.92
CA GLU A 168 3.69 3.36 -15.73
C GLU A 168 4.55 2.10 -15.72
N ILE A 169 4.89 1.57 -16.89
CA ILE A 169 5.67 0.32 -17.00
C ILE A 169 6.90 0.55 -17.86
N LYS A 170 8.07 0.13 -17.36
CA LYS A 170 9.32 0.08 -18.11
C LYS A 170 9.81 -1.36 -18.24
N VAL A 171 10.21 -1.74 -19.46
CA VAL A 171 10.90 -3.01 -19.69
C VAL A 171 12.38 -2.86 -19.36
N MET A 172 12.90 -3.73 -18.51
CA MET A 172 14.30 -3.75 -18.06
C MET A 172 14.97 -5.10 -18.33
N THR A 173 16.29 -5.10 -18.45
CA THR A 173 17.13 -6.32 -18.54
C THR A 173 17.82 -6.66 -17.21
N SER A 174 17.87 -5.70 -16.29
CA SER A 174 18.51 -5.80 -14.98
C SER A 174 17.66 -5.08 -13.94
N ILE A 175 17.69 -5.56 -12.69
CA ILE A 175 16.95 -5.01 -11.55
C ILE A 175 17.89 -4.39 -10.51
N THR A 176 19.02 -3.84 -10.93
CA THR A 176 19.97 -3.17 -10.03
C THR A 176 19.44 -1.81 -9.58
N ALA A 177 19.83 -1.36 -8.39
CA ALA A 177 19.45 -0.05 -7.86
C ALA A 177 19.80 1.09 -8.84
N SER A 178 21.04 1.11 -9.34
CA SER A 178 21.48 2.10 -10.34
C SER A 178 20.60 2.17 -11.59
N GLU A 179 20.17 1.01 -12.13
CA GLU A 179 19.30 1.00 -13.32
C GLU A 179 17.88 1.47 -12.99
N THR A 180 17.38 1.10 -11.81
CA THR A 180 16.12 1.58 -11.26
C THR A 180 16.09 3.10 -11.15
N ILE A 181 17.15 3.68 -10.57
CA ILE A 181 17.29 5.12 -10.38
C ILE A 181 17.29 5.84 -11.73
N LYS A 182 17.98 5.31 -12.75
CA LYS A 182 17.95 5.91 -14.10
C LYS A 182 16.53 5.93 -14.68
N VAL A 183 15.81 4.82 -14.57
CA VAL A 183 14.41 4.72 -15.04
C VAL A 183 13.51 5.68 -14.28
N LEU A 184 13.67 5.79 -12.95
CA LEU A 184 12.93 6.74 -12.14
C LEU A 184 13.22 8.19 -12.55
N LYS A 185 14.48 8.55 -12.80
CA LYS A 185 14.84 9.88 -13.32
C LYS A 185 14.14 10.21 -14.63
N GLU A 186 14.07 9.24 -15.55
CA GLU A 186 13.32 9.40 -16.81
C GLU A 186 11.83 9.65 -16.56
N ILE A 187 11.22 8.91 -15.64
CA ILE A 187 9.79 9.05 -15.30
C ILE A 187 9.53 10.38 -14.58
N PHE A 188 10.35 10.74 -13.60
CA PHE A 188 10.21 11.99 -12.85
C PHE A 188 10.38 13.22 -13.73
N SER A 189 11.18 13.13 -14.81
CA SER A 189 11.29 14.23 -15.78
C SER A 189 9.98 14.53 -16.52
N ARG A 190 9.07 13.55 -16.62
CA ARG A 190 7.79 13.69 -17.32
C ARG A 190 6.62 13.97 -16.38
N LEU A 191 6.63 13.34 -15.20
CA LEU A 191 5.49 13.33 -14.28
C LEU A 191 5.74 14.13 -13.00
N GLY A 192 6.98 14.57 -12.78
CA GLY A 192 7.43 15.14 -11.51
C GLY A 192 7.80 14.07 -10.49
N THR A 193 8.27 14.51 -9.33
CA THR A 193 8.65 13.65 -8.22
C THR A 193 7.45 13.40 -7.29
N PRO A 194 7.12 12.15 -6.94
CA PRO A 194 6.06 11.86 -5.98
C PRO A 194 6.48 12.19 -4.55
N TRP A 195 5.51 12.36 -3.64
CA TRP A 195 5.78 12.61 -2.22
C TRP A 195 6.28 11.35 -1.50
N SER A 196 5.70 10.18 -1.82
CA SER A 196 6.17 8.91 -1.27
C SER A 196 6.20 7.78 -2.29
N ILE A 197 7.13 6.85 -2.06
CA ILE A 197 7.24 5.60 -2.80
C ILE A 197 7.07 4.44 -1.82
N THR A 198 6.12 3.56 -2.09
CA THR A 198 6.01 2.26 -1.42
C THR A 198 6.72 1.20 -2.26
N ALA A 199 7.71 0.54 -1.67
CA ALA A 199 8.48 -0.53 -2.29
C ALA A 199 8.28 -1.88 -1.58
N ASP A 200 8.53 -2.96 -2.30
CA ASP A 200 8.71 -4.28 -1.68
C ASP A 200 10.03 -4.35 -0.87
N ASN A 201 10.27 -5.48 -0.22
CA ASN A 201 11.53 -5.71 0.52
C ASN A 201 12.64 -6.28 -0.39
N ALA A 202 12.61 -6.03 -1.70
CA ALA A 202 13.66 -6.52 -2.58
C ALA A 202 15.01 -5.87 -2.22
N LYS A 203 16.10 -6.64 -2.27
CA LYS A 203 17.43 -6.21 -1.82
C LYS A 203 17.97 -5.00 -2.58
N GLN A 204 17.53 -4.79 -3.81
CA GLN A 204 17.90 -3.64 -4.63
C GLN A 204 17.17 -2.35 -4.24
N LEU A 205 16.08 -2.44 -3.47
CA LEU A 205 15.29 -1.29 -2.99
C LEU A 205 15.45 -1.08 -1.48
N LYS A 206 15.60 -2.17 -0.72
CA LYS A 206 15.70 -2.15 0.74
C LYS A 206 17.14 -2.28 1.21
N ASP A 207 17.49 -1.47 2.22
CA ASP A 207 18.84 -1.41 2.80
C ASP A 207 19.92 -1.11 1.72
N CYS A 208 19.50 -0.42 0.65
CA CYS A 208 20.35 -0.09 -0.48
C CYS A 208 20.73 1.39 -0.45
N ARG A 209 21.95 1.66 0.03
CA ARG A 209 22.45 3.04 0.20
C ARG A 209 22.32 3.92 -1.04
N GLU A 210 22.51 3.37 -2.24
CA GLU A 210 22.39 4.13 -3.49
C GLU A 210 20.94 4.58 -3.72
N PHE A 211 19.98 3.68 -3.49
CA PHE A 211 18.56 3.97 -3.65
C PHE A 211 18.05 4.92 -2.57
N ASP A 212 18.39 4.66 -1.30
CA ASP A 212 18.02 5.50 -0.16
C ASP A 212 18.55 6.94 -0.35
N ALA A 213 19.80 7.10 -0.81
CA ALA A 213 20.38 8.39 -1.09
C ALA A 213 19.65 9.13 -2.23
N SER A 214 19.23 8.41 -3.28
CA SER A 214 18.46 9.00 -4.37
C SER A 214 17.07 9.44 -3.90
N CYS A 215 16.39 8.66 -3.07
CA CYS A 215 15.10 9.07 -2.50
C CYS A 215 15.26 10.33 -1.64
N LEU A 216 16.32 10.41 -0.83
CA LEU A 216 16.61 11.58 -0.01
C LEU A 216 16.94 12.82 -0.87
N GLU A 217 17.72 12.66 -1.96
CA GLU A 217 18.03 13.74 -2.91
C GLU A 217 16.77 14.36 -3.52
N TYR A 218 15.77 13.53 -3.79
CA TYR A 218 14.49 13.93 -4.34
C TYR A 218 13.42 14.29 -3.29
N ASP A 219 13.77 14.27 -2.00
CA ASP A 219 12.83 14.48 -0.87
C ASP A 219 11.62 13.52 -0.92
N ILE A 220 11.87 12.26 -1.28
CA ILE A 220 10.86 11.20 -1.37
C ILE A 220 10.84 10.41 -0.07
N HIS A 221 9.65 10.26 0.52
CA HIS A 221 9.44 9.37 1.65
C HIS A 221 9.35 7.91 1.18
N LEU A 222 10.39 7.11 1.47
CA LEU A 222 10.44 5.69 1.10
C LEU A 222 9.77 4.82 2.19
N GLU A 223 8.71 4.12 1.81
CA GLU A 223 8.04 3.13 2.66
C GLU A 223 8.31 1.71 2.17
N HIS A 224 8.65 0.80 3.07
CA HIS A 224 8.71 -0.62 2.75
C HIS A 224 7.49 -1.35 3.25
N THR A 225 6.94 -2.22 2.40
CA THR A 225 5.90 -3.17 2.82
C THR A 225 6.43 -4.10 3.91
N ILE A 226 5.57 -4.57 4.82
CA ILE A 226 5.98 -5.49 5.89
C ILE A 226 6.09 -6.90 5.29
N PRO A 227 7.22 -7.62 5.51
CA PRO A 227 7.36 -9.01 5.07
C PRO A 227 6.19 -9.85 5.58
N TYR A 228 5.61 -10.70 4.72
CA TYR A 228 4.48 -11.59 5.05
C TYR A 228 3.14 -10.88 5.33
N TRP A 229 2.98 -9.60 4.97
CA TRP A 229 1.69 -8.89 5.04
C TRP A 229 1.19 -8.43 3.66
N PRO A 230 0.83 -9.37 2.75
CA PRO A 230 0.42 -9.08 1.37
C PRO A 230 -0.82 -8.18 1.26
N GLN A 231 -1.52 -7.94 2.36
CA GLN A 231 -2.69 -7.08 2.42
C GLN A 231 -2.36 -5.60 2.21
N MET A 232 -1.13 -5.14 2.55
CA MET A 232 -0.74 -3.74 2.34
C MET A 232 -0.49 -3.40 0.87
N ASN A 233 -0.03 -4.36 0.07
CA ASN A 233 0.24 -4.18 -1.36
C ASN A 233 -0.74 -4.96 -2.25
N GLY A 234 -1.76 -5.57 -1.65
CA GLY A 234 -2.61 -6.57 -2.32
C GLY A 234 -3.39 -6.02 -3.51
N GLU A 235 -3.62 -4.70 -3.55
CA GLU A 235 -4.22 -4.03 -4.71
C GLU A 235 -3.24 -3.96 -5.89
N VAL A 236 -1.98 -3.58 -5.63
CA VAL A 236 -0.90 -3.57 -6.63
C VAL A 236 -0.62 -5.00 -7.11
N GLU A 237 -0.51 -5.97 -6.20
CA GLU A 237 -0.33 -7.39 -6.55
C GLU A 237 -1.48 -7.94 -7.40
N ARG A 238 -2.72 -7.53 -7.10
CA ARG A 238 -3.90 -7.91 -7.91
C ARG A 238 -3.82 -7.30 -9.30
N GLN A 239 -3.49 -6.02 -9.38
CA GLN A 239 -3.34 -5.30 -10.64
C GLN A 239 -2.19 -5.85 -11.50
N ASN A 240 -1.13 -6.35 -10.86
CA ASN A 240 0.03 -6.94 -11.55
C ASN A 240 -0.27 -8.34 -12.11
N ARG A 241 -1.19 -9.09 -11.49
CA ARG A 241 -1.66 -10.38 -12.03
C ARG A 241 -2.32 -10.24 -13.41
N ASP A 242 -3.04 -9.15 -13.66
CA ASP A 242 -3.69 -8.91 -14.95
C ASP A 242 -2.67 -8.66 -16.06
N ILE A 243 -1.58 -7.96 -15.76
CA ILE A 243 -0.44 -7.77 -16.67
C ILE A 243 0.14 -9.14 -17.05
N LEU A 244 0.47 -9.97 -16.05
CA LEU A 244 1.04 -11.30 -16.28
C LEU A 244 0.09 -12.22 -17.07
N LYS A 245 -1.21 -12.16 -16.80
CA LYS A 245 -2.21 -12.91 -17.57
C LYS A 245 -2.21 -12.49 -19.04
N ARG A 246 -2.15 -11.18 -19.32
CA ARG A 246 -2.12 -10.68 -20.70
C ARG A 246 -0.84 -11.08 -21.43
N LEU A 247 0.31 -11.01 -20.76
CA LEU A 247 1.59 -11.47 -21.32
C LEU A 247 1.57 -12.96 -21.66
N LYS A 248 0.93 -13.80 -20.83
CA LYS A 248 0.74 -15.23 -21.13
C LYS A 248 -0.12 -15.45 -22.37
N ILE A 249 -1.19 -14.68 -22.54
CA ILE A 249 -2.05 -14.76 -23.74
C ILE A 249 -1.26 -14.36 -24.99
N SER A 250 -0.50 -13.27 -24.91
CA SER A 250 0.38 -12.80 -25.97
C SER A 250 1.39 -13.88 -26.40
N GLN A 251 2.04 -14.55 -25.45
CA GLN A 251 2.96 -15.64 -25.76
C GLN A 251 2.31 -16.82 -26.51
N LEU A 252 1.05 -17.14 -26.20
CA LEU A 252 0.32 -18.21 -26.90
C LEU A 252 -0.09 -17.81 -28.32
N GLN A 253 -0.45 -16.54 -28.53
CA GLN A 253 -0.92 -16.04 -29.83
C GLN A 253 0.22 -15.69 -30.80
N LYS A 254 1.48 -15.66 -30.31
CA LYS A 254 2.70 -15.26 -31.04
C LYS A 254 2.81 -13.81 -31.59
N PRO A 255 2.05 -12.78 -31.18
CA PRO A 255 2.44 -11.39 -31.45
C PRO A 255 3.72 -10.98 -30.68
N ASP A 256 4.27 -9.82 -31.03
CA ASP A 256 5.29 -9.16 -30.21
C ASP A 256 4.68 -8.77 -28.85
N TRP A 257 5.15 -9.40 -27.79
CA TRP A 257 4.65 -9.19 -26.43
C TRP A 257 4.81 -7.75 -25.94
N LYS A 258 5.78 -7.00 -26.50
CA LYS A 258 5.99 -5.58 -26.15
C LYS A 258 4.87 -4.71 -26.71
N ASP A 259 4.49 -4.94 -27.97
CA ASP A 259 3.38 -4.23 -28.61
C ASP A 259 2.05 -4.54 -27.90
N ASP A 260 1.83 -5.80 -27.54
CA ASP A 260 0.67 -6.22 -26.76
C ASP A 260 0.62 -5.60 -25.36
N LEU A 261 1.78 -5.37 -24.73
CA LEU A 261 1.86 -4.66 -23.45
C LEU A 261 1.39 -3.21 -23.62
N PHE A 262 1.79 -2.51 -24.70
CA PHE A 262 1.35 -1.15 -24.96
C PHE A 262 -0.15 -1.06 -25.28
N LYS A 263 -0.67 -1.99 -26.08
CA LYS A 263 -2.12 -2.12 -26.33
C LYS A 263 -2.91 -2.34 -25.04
N TYR A 264 -2.39 -3.21 -24.17
CA TYR A 264 -2.99 -3.45 -22.86
C TYR A 264 -2.98 -2.19 -21.99
N LEU A 265 -1.87 -1.46 -21.94
CA LEU A 265 -1.76 -0.22 -21.17
C LEU A 265 -2.74 0.84 -21.66
N MET A 266 -2.90 0.99 -22.99
CA MET A 266 -3.88 1.92 -23.55
C MET A 266 -5.30 1.55 -23.10
N MET A 267 -5.70 0.30 -23.33
CA MET A 267 -7.03 -0.20 -22.92
C MET A 267 -7.25 -0.07 -21.41
N TYR A 268 -6.27 -0.44 -20.58
CA TYR A 268 -6.40 -0.36 -19.13
C TYR A 268 -6.54 1.09 -18.66
N ASN A 269 -5.75 2.00 -19.21
CA ASN A 269 -5.77 3.41 -18.81
C ASN A 269 -7.01 4.17 -19.32
N SER A 270 -7.66 3.71 -20.42
CA SER A 270 -8.91 4.27 -20.94
C SER A 270 -10.17 3.62 -20.37
N THR A 271 -10.08 2.44 -19.75
CA THR A 271 -11.25 1.72 -19.22
C THR A 271 -11.61 2.19 -17.79
N PRO A 272 -12.87 2.56 -17.52
CA PRO A 272 -13.33 2.89 -16.17
C PRO A 272 -13.20 1.71 -15.19
N HIS A 273 -12.64 1.97 -14.01
CA HIS A 273 -12.54 0.96 -12.97
C HIS A 273 -13.85 0.86 -12.17
N SER A 274 -14.28 -0.35 -11.82
CA SER A 274 -15.59 -0.58 -11.16
C SER A 274 -15.76 0.16 -9.82
N THR A 275 -14.65 0.45 -9.13
CA THR A 275 -14.65 1.11 -7.82
C THR A 275 -14.69 2.63 -7.92
N THR A 276 -14.04 3.22 -8.92
CA THR A 276 -13.93 4.68 -9.08
C THR A 276 -14.87 5.24 -10.13
N GLU A 277 -15.46 4.36 -10.96
CA GLU A 277 -16.30 4.67 -12.13
C GLU A 277 -15.62 5.58 -13.17
N LYS A 278 -14.31 5.82 -13.00
CA LYS A 278 -13.48 6.68 -13.84
C LYS A 278 -12.27 5.89 -14.33
N SER A 279 -11.78 6.24 -15.51
CA SER A 279 -10.58 5.60 -16.06
C SER A 279 -9.32 6.10 -15.35
N PRO A 280 -8.24 5.29 -15.25
CA PRO A 280 -6.99 5.76 -14.69
C PRO A 280 -6.44 7.02 -15.36
N SER A 281 -6.57 7.13 -16.69
CA SER A 281 -6.13 8.33 -17.41
C SER A 281 -6.94 9.59 -17.06
N GLU A 282 -8.24 9.45 -16.82
CA GLU A 282 -9.11 10.55 -16.45
C GLU A 282 -8.75 11.06 -15.05
N LEU A 283 -8.48 10.15 -14.11
CA LEU A 283 -8.07 10.54 -12.76
C LEU A 283 -6.66 11.12 -12.71
N PHE A 284 -5.75 10.64 -13.56
CA PHE A 284 -4.35 11.02 -13.54
C PHE A 284 -4.06 12.31 -14.32
N TYR A 285 -4.54 12.40 -15.56
CA TYR A 285 -4.29 13.53 -16.46
C TYR A 285 -5.45 14.52 -16.51
N ASN A 286 -6.57 14.24 -15.85
CA ASN A 286 -7.80 15.00 -15.98
C ASN A 286 -8.25 15.16 -17.44
N ARG A 287 -8.02 14.13 -18.28
CA ARG A 287 -8.53 14.05 -19.65
C ARG A 287 -8.89 12.62 -20.01
N LEU A 288 -9.81 12.49 -20.96
CA LEU A 288 -10.17 11.21 -21.54
C LEU A 288 -9.20 10.84 -22.66
N PHE A 289 -8.67 9.62 -22.61
CA PHE A 289 -7.82 9.12 -23.68
C PHE A 289 -8.70 8.71 -24.87
N ARG A 290 -8.25 9.06 -26.07
CA ARG A 290 -8.83 8.52 -27.31
C ARG A 290 -8.17 7.17 -27.58
N ASP A 291 -8.99 6.14 -27.72
CA ASP A 291 -8.55 4.81 -28.12
C ASP A 291 -9.24 4.38 -29.42
N GLU A 292 -9.12 3.10 -29.77
CA GLU A 292 -9.68 2.55 -31.02
C GLU A 292 -11.22 2.54 -31.04
N LEU A 293 -11.87 2.75 -29.89
CA LEU A 293 -13.32 2.79 -29.83
C LEU A 293 -13.84 4.17 -30.24
N PRO A 294 -14.81 4.23 -31.17
CA PRO A 294 -15.40 5.50 -31.56
C PRO A 294 -16.17 6.10 -30.39
N SER A 295 -15.93 7.38 -30.13
CA SER A 295 -16.63 8.15 -29.11
C SER A 295 -17.25 9.40 -29.73
N ALA A 296 -18.51 9.68 -29.39
CA ALA A 296 -19.20 10.91 -29.78
C ALA A 296 -18.78 12.12 -28.92
N MET A 297 -17.64 12.03 -28.21
CA MET A 297 -17.10 13.13 -27.41
C MET A 297 -16.87 14.36 -28.27
N ASN A 298 -17.71 15.38 -28.06
CA ASN A 298 -17.45 16.73 -28.53
C ASN A 298 -16.22 17.25 -27.78
N ILE A 299 -15.14 17.54 -28.52
CA ILE A 299 -13.91 18.17 -28.00
C ILE A 299 -14.24 19.47 -27.23
N GLU A 300 -15.37 20.11 -27.57
CA GLU A 300 -15.87 21.34 -26.95
C GLU A 300 -16.61 21.14 -25.61
N ASN A 301 -17.12 19.94 -25.32
CA ASN A 301 -17.89 19.62 -24.11
C ASN A 301 -17.09 18.84 -23.06
N ASP A 302 -15.81 18.62 -23.29
CA ASP A 302 -14.96 17.97 -22.30
C ASP A 302 -15.00 18.83 -21.04
N ARG A 303 -15.39 18.26 -19.90
CA ARG A 303 -15.58 18.96 -18.61
C ARG A 303 -14.27 19.52 -18.01
N VAL A 304 -13.21 19.57 -18.81
CA VAL A 304 -12.00 20.30 -18.52
C VAL A 304 -12.36 21.76 -18.70
N MET A 305 -12.30 22.53 -17.62
CA MET A 305 -12.34 23.99 -17.68
C MET A 305 -11.43 24.43 -18.82
N VAL A 306 -12.01 24.90 -19.94
CA VAL A 306 -11.23 25.63 -20.93
C VAL A 306 -10.65 26.79 -20.14
N ASP A 307 -9.34 26.78 -19.94
CA ASP A 307 -8.66 27.85 -19.22
C ASP A 307 -8.63 29.06 -20.15
N LEU A 308 -9.78 29.74 -20.21
CA LEU A 308 -10.02 30.92 -21.04
C LEU A 308 -8.95 31.97 -20.75
N GLU A 309 -8.48 32.08 -19.50
CA GLU A 309 -7.39 33.00 -19.16
C GLU A 309 -6.08 32.67 -19.86
N VAL A 310 -5.72 31.40 -20.00
CA VAL A 310 -4.52 30.98 -20.73
C VAL A 310 -4.67 31.33 -22.22
N GLN A 311 -5.84 31.08 -22.81
CA GLN A 311 -6.11 31.40 -24.20
C GLN A 311 -6.07 32.92 -24.45
N ASP A 312 -6.70 33.70 -23.57
CA ASP A 312 -6.73 35.16 -23.64
C ASP A 312 -5.33 35.75 -23.49
N LYS A 313 -4.53 35.28 -22.52
CA LYS A 313 -3.14 35.74 -22.32
C LYS A 313 -2.26 35.42 -23.51
N ASP A 314 -2.35 34.21 -24.07
CA ASP A 314 -1.59 33.81 -25.25
C ASP A 314 -2.00 34.65 -26.48
N PHE A 315 -3.31 34.86 -26.67
CA PHE A 315 -3.84 35.72 -27.72
C PHE A 315 -3.33 37.16 -27.58
N GLU A 316 -3.42 37.75 -26.39
CA GLU A 316 -2.91 39.09 -26.12
C GLU A 316 -1.41 39.22 -26.43
N MET A 317 -0.60 38.26 -25.98
CA MET A 317 0.85 38.30 -26.18
C MET A 317 1.21 38.15 -27.66
N LYS A 318 0.50 37.30 -28.40
CA LYS A 318 0.65 37.17 -29.86
C LYS A 318 0.25 38.45 -30.58
N MET A 319 -0.84 39.09 -30.18
CA MET A 319 -1.28 40.37 -30.76
C MET A 319 -0.25 41.48 -30.49
N LYS A 320 0.21 41.64 -29.25
CA LYS A 320 1.28 42.59 -28.88
C LYS A 320 2.58 42.32 -29.66
N GLY A 321 2.94 41.04 -29.82
CA GLY A 321 4.09 40.62 -30.62
C GLY A 321 3.93 40.95 -32.11
N SER A 322 2.74 40.74 -32.67
CA SER A 322 2.41 41.09 -34.06
C SER A 322 2.51 42.59 -34.27
N GLU A 323 1.84 43.40 -33.44
CA GLU A 323 1.85 44.86 -33.52
C GLU A 323 3.26 45.44 -33.42
N TYR A 324 4.08 44.90 -32.49
CA TYR A 324 5.49 45.29 -32.38
C TYR A 324 6.28 44.91 -33.64
N GLY A 325 6.11 43.68 -34.12
CA GLY A 325 6.76 43.20 -35.34
C GLY A 325 6.38 44.02 -36.57
N ASP A 326 5.11 44.40 -36.68
CA ASP A 326 4.56 45.16 -37.80
C ASP A 326 5.01 46.61 -37.75
N ARG A 327 5.02 47.24 -36.56
CA ARG A 327 5.57 48.58 -36.34
C ARG A 327 7.07 48.65 -36.67
N LYS A 328 7.84 47.66 -36.21
CA LYS A 328 9.29 47.57 -36.48
C LYS A 328 9.59 47.38 -37.97
N ARG A 329 8.77 46.57 -38.66
CA ARG A 329 8.91 46.29 -40.09
C ARG A 329 8.26 47.35 -40.99
N ARG A 330 7.58 48.35 -40.41
CA ARG A 330 6.72 49.30 -41.15
C ARG A 330 5.76 48.56 -42.09
N ALA A 331 5.21 47.45 -41.60
CA ALA A 331 4.30 46.63 -42.37
C ALA A 331 3.08 47.46 -42.78
N LYS A 332 2.68 47.33 -44.03
CA LYS A 332 1.45 47.90 -44.58
C LYS A 332 0.56 46.75 -45.02
N GLU A 333 -0.74 46.90 -44.86
CA GLU A 333 -1.69 45.98 -45.48
C GLU A 333 -1.46 46.00 -46.99
N ASN A 334 -1.35 44.81 -47.57
CA ASN A 334 -1.24 44.63 -49.01
C ASN A 334 -2.57 44.05 -49.49
N ASP A 335 -3.23 44.76 -50.42
CA ASP A 335 -4.50 44.32 -51.00
C ASP A 335 -4.34 43.16 -52.00
N LEU A 336 -3.25 42.40 -51.96
CA LEU A 336 -2.92 41.38 -52.95
C LEU A 336 -3.72 40.11 -52.66
N ARG A 337 -4.56 39.69 -53.63
CA ARG A 337 -5.30 38.43 -53.53
C ARG A 337 -4.47 37.26 -54.05
N ILE A 338 -4.62 36.10 -53.40
CA ILE A 338 -3.97 34.87 -53.83
C ILE A 338 -4.43 34.54 -55.26
N GLY A 339 -3.50 34.59 -56.23
CA GLY A 339 -3.78 34.37 -57.66
C GLY A 339 -3.61 35.61 -58.55
N GLU A 340 -3.40 36.79 -57.99
CA GLU A 340 -3.07 37.99 -58.76
C GLU A 340 -1.67 37.90 -59.38
N LYS A 341 -1.51 38.43 -60.60
CA LYS A 341 -0.23 38.54 -61.29
C LYS A 341 0.43 39.86 -60.90
N VAL A 342 1.68 39.78 -60.46
CA VAL A 342 2.47 40.95 -60.06
C VAL A 342 3.78 41.01 -60.83
N TYR A 343 4.25 42.23 -61.08
CA TYR A 343 5.61 42.47 -61.54
C TYR A 343 6.53 42.65 -60.34
N VAL A 344 7.59 41.86 -60.28
CA VAL A 344 8.66 41.95 -59.28
C VAL A 344 9.94 42.46 -59.94
N GLN A 345 10.57 43.47 -59.33
CA GLN A 345 11.85 44.03 -59.77
C GLN A 345 12.97 43.62 -58.83
N ASN A 346 14.12 43.28 -59.40
CA ASN A 346 15.33 43.02 -58.63
C ASN A 346 15.98 44.36 -58.26
N ASP A 347 16.20 44.60 -56.98
CA ASP A 347 16.74 45.87 -56.48
C ASP A 347 18.23 46.08 -56.88
N GLU A 348 18.95 45.02 -57.21
CA GLU A 348 20.39 45.06 -57.54
C GLU A 348 20.67 45.16 -59.05
N THR A 349 19.79 44.60 -59.89
CA THR A 349 19.96 44.54 -61.35
C THR A 349 18.91 45.34 -62.13
N GLY A 350 17.87 45.83 -61.46
CA GLY A 350 16.76 46.57 -62.08
C GLY A 350 15.83 45.71 -62.94
N LEU A 351 16.07 44.39 -63.03
CA LEU A 351 15.37 43.49 -63.94
C LEU A 351 13.95 43.17 -63.43
N GLN A 352 12.94 43.38 -64.27
CA GLN A 352 11.53 43.13 -63.93
C GLN A 352 11.05 41.79 -64.48
N GLN A 353 10.34 41.01 -63.66
CA GLN A 353 9.76 39.72 -64.04
C GLN A 353 8.29 39.60 -63.62
N ARG A 354 7.47 39.01 -64.49
CA ARG A 354 6.05 38.73 -64.23
C ARG A 354 5.89 37.40 -63.48
N ARG A 355 5.26 37.40 -62.30
CA ARG A 355 5.07 36.19 -61.46
C ARG A 355 3.67 36.14 -60.84
N ASN A 356 3.18 34.93 -60.58
CA ASN A 356 2.01 34.68 -59.74
C ASN A 356 2.42 34.66 -58.25
N VAL A 357 1.61 35.24 -57.38
CA VAL A 357 1.86 35.34 -55.92
C VAL A 357 2.15 33.98 -55.25
N VAL A 358 1.61 32.88 -55.80
CA VAL A 358 1.82 31.51 -55.26
C VAL A 358 3.22 30.93 -55.60
N HIS A 359 3.94 31.50 -56.56
CA HIS A 359 5.21 30.95 -57.10
C HIS A 359 6.47 31.75 -56.70
N LEU A 360 6.39 32.58 -55.65
CA LEU A 360 7.55 33.28 -55.08
C LEU A 360 8.42 32.31 -54.23
N LYS A 361 9.02 31.30 -54.86
CA LYS A 361 10.08 30.50 -54.22
C LYS A 361 11.45 31.11 -54.54
N ARG A 362 12.18 31.42 -53.46
CA ARG A 362 13.61 31.80 -53.33
C ARG A 362 14.28 32.20 -54.64
N VAL A 363 14.32 33.49 -54.90
CA VAL A 363 15.30 34.11 -55.79
C VAL A 363 16.32 34.80 -54.88
N GLU A 364 17.61 34.61 -55.13
CA GLU A 364 18.65 35.36 -54.39
C GLU A 364 18.58 36.85 -54.77
N GLY A 365 18.86 37.72 -53.78
CA GLY A 365 18.72 39.18 -53.89
C GLY A 365 17.40 39.72 -53.29
N LYS A 366 17.35 41.03 -53.06
CA LYS A 366 16.13 41.73 -52.63
C LYS A 366 15.27 42.05 -53.85
N TRP A 367 14.01 41.62 -53.83
CA TRP A 367 13.03 41.85 -54.89
C TRP A 367 11.82 42.59 -54.33
N THR A 368 11.40 43.65 -55.02
CA THR A 368 10.26 44.50 -54.63
C THR A 368 9.12 44.38 -55.66
N VAL A 369 7.86 44.42 -55.20
CA VAL A 369 6.68 44.40 -56.07
C VAL A 369 6.43 45.81 -56.58
N CYS A 370 6.41 45.99 -57.90
CA CYS A 370 6.33 47.32 -58.51
C CYS A 370 4.91 47.76 -58.83
N GLU A 371 4.09 46.92 -59.47
CA GLU A 371 2.72 47.30 -59.88
C GLU A 371 1.78 46.08 -59.92
N LYS A 372 0.49 46.34 -59.64
CA LYS A 372 -0.61 45.43 -59.94
C LYS A 372 -1.07 45.65 -61.37
N GLU A 373 -1.31 44.57 -62.10
CA GLU A 373 -1.95 44.64 -63.42
C GLU A 373 -3.44 44.99 -63.21
N ASN A 374 -3.82 46.28 -63.34
CA ASN A 374 -5.23 46.66 -63.43
C ASN A 374 -5.81 46.00 -64.68
N GLN A 375 -6.87 45.20 -64.52
CA GLN A 375 -7.66 44.66 -65.62
C GLN A 375 -8.52 45.77 -66.24
N GLU A 376 -7.89 46.78 -66.83
CA GLU A 376 -8.53 47.68 -67.77
C GLU A 376 -7.65 47.73 -69.01
N ASN A 377 -8.03 46.91 -70.00
CA ASN A 377 -7.92 47.12 -71.44
C ASN A 377 -7.86 45.76 -72.15
N HIS A 378 -9.02 45.20 -72.46
CA HIS A 378 -9.22 44.41 -73.68
C HIS A 378 -10.51 44.94 -74.34
N ASN A 379 -10.31 45.81 -75.34
CA ASN A 379 -11.22 45.91 -76.48
C ASN A 379 -10.85 44.82 -77.47
#